data_AF-A0A4R4WJG1-F1
#
_entry.id   AF-A0A4R4WJG1-F1
#
_cell.length_a   1.000
_cell.length_b   1.000
_cell.length_c   1.000
_cell.angle_alpha   90.00
_cell.angle_beta   90.00
_cell.angle_gamma   90.00
#
_symmetry.space_group_name_H-M   'P 1'
#
loop_
_entity.id
_entity.type
_entity.pdbx_description
1 polymer ?
#
loop_
_entity_poly.entity_id
_entity_poly.type
_entity_poly.pdbx_seq_one_letter_code
_entity_poly.pdbx_strand_id
1 'polypeptide(L)'
;MNQSEHEPGTSDYVDVTIVEFATHTAYLDPRTGTGYLVTPHPERDIPAPDDPFVGGLSLHTADWRRALSHLEEDGWDLLYDDEGKVERAGLTPDGRTVVCLYGPPAAEQPSLDALRRALIALDLAAGVDPTTRHSDDDEN
;
A
#
# COMPACT_ATOMS: atom_id res chain seq x y z
N MET A 1 -5.86 -29.49 41.15
CA MET A 1 -5.36 -29.59 39.76
C MET A 1 -6.18 -28.61 38.96
N ASN A 2 -5.69 -27.37 38.84
CA ASN A 2 -6.43 -26.30 38.17
C ASN A 2 -6.07 -26.36 36.69
N GLN A 3 -7.11 -26.53 35.87
CA GLN A 3 -7.01 -26.54 34.42
C GLN A 3 -6.59 -25.17 33.94
N SER A 4 -5.57 -25.16 33.08
CA SER A 4 -4.99 -24.01 32.45
C SER A 4 -6.05 -23.19 31.72
N GLU A 5 -6.15 -21.91 32.05
CA GLU A 5 -6.81 -20.90 31.24
C GLU A 5 -6.14 -20.93 29.86
N HIS A 6 -6.90 -21.35 28.84
CA HIS A 6 -6.50 -21.17 27.44
C HIS A 6 -6.63 -19.68 27.15
N GLU A 7 -5.52 -18.94 27.26
CA GLU A 7 -5.41 -17.65 26.59
C GLU A 7 -5.64 -17.89 25.08
N PRO A 8 -6.55 -17.16 24.42
CA PRO A 8 -6.74 -17.31 22.99
C PRO A 8 -5.43 -16.91 22.31
N GLY A 9 -4.75 -17.91 21.73
CA GLY A 9 -3.51 -17.73 21.01
C GLY A 9 -3.63 -16.58 20.03
N THR A 10 -2.65 -15.68 20.07
CA THR A 10 -2.50 -14.55 19.16
C THR A 10 -2.76 -15.02 17.74
N SER A 11 -3.90 -14.60 17.18
CA SER A 11 -4.39 -15.02 15.88
C SER A 11 -3.26 -14.97 14.82
N ASP A 12 -2.96 -16.12 14.21
CA ASP A 12 -1.97 -16.28 13.12
C ASP A 12 -2.43 -15.66 11.80
N TYR A 13 -3.62 -15.07 11.79
CA TYR A 13 -4.24 -14.43 10.63
C TYR A 13 -3.69 -13.01 10.46
N VAL A 14 -3.47 -12.62 9.21
CA VAL A 14 -3.22 -11.24 8.80
C VAL A 14 -4.55 -10.61 8.45
N ASP A 15 -4.85 -9.46 9.03
CA ASP A 15 -6.04 -8.68 8.71
C ASP A 15 -5.62 -7.54 7.78
N VAL A 16 -6.14 -7.54 6.56
CA VAL A 16 -5.83 -6.51 5.55
C VAL A 16 -7.02 -5.57 5.47
N THR A 17 -6.80 -4.33 5.90
CA THR A 17 -7.77 -3.24 5.76
C THR A 17 -7.72 -2.69 4.35
N ILE A 18 -8.88 -2.56 3.70
CA ILE A 18 -8.99 -2.03 2.33
C ILE A 18 -9.67 -0.66 2.40
N VAL A 19 -9.03 0.35 1.80
CA VAL A 19 -9.58 1.70 1.65
C VAL A 19 -9.66 2.03 0.16
N GLU A 20 -10.87 2.26 -0.34
CA GLU A 20 -11.12 2.57 -1.74
C GLU A 20 -11.27 4.08 -1.96
N PHE A 21 -10.55 4.60 -2.95
CA PHE A 21 -10.69 5.95 -3.48
C PHE A 21 -11.34 5.90 -4.86
N ALA A 22 -11.42 7.03 -5.59
CA ALA A 22 -12.07 7.02 -6.89
C ALA A 22 -11.31 6.15 -7.90
N THR A 23 -9.98 6.22 -7.88
CA THR A 23 -9.12 5.51 -8.84
C THR A 23 -7.96 4.77 -8.18
N HIS A 24 -7.81 4.89 -6.87
CA HIS A 24 -6.77 4.23 -6.07
C HIS A 24 -7.39 3.27 -5.06
N THR A 25 -6.64 2.25 -4.66
CA THR A 25 -7.03 1.34 -3.58
C THR A 25 -5.84 1.11 -2.66
N ALA A 26 -6.01 1.38 -1.37
CA ALA A 26 -5.02 1.09 -0.35
C ALA A 26 -5.34 -0.24 0.35
N TYR A 27 -4.29 -1.03 0.59
CA TYR A 27 -4.32 -2.29 1.33
C TYR A 27 -3.36 -2.15 2.50
N LEU A 28 -3.84 -2.23 3.72
CA LEU A 28 -3.11 -1.84 4.92
C LEU A 28 -3.09 -3.00 5.91
N ASP A 29 -1.94 -3.26 6.52
CA ASP A 29 -1.83 -4.08 7.72
C ASP A 29 -1.43 -3.19 8.91
N PRO A 30 -2.41 -2.70 9.69
CA PRO A 30 -2.13 -1.86 10.86
C PRO A 30 -1.28 -2.55 11.93
N ARG A 31 -1.24 -3.89 11.95
CA ARG A 31 -0.47 -4.64 12.95
C ARG A 31 1.03 -4.47 12.75
N THR A 32 1.50 -4.53 11.51
CA THR A 32 2.91 -4.35 11.16
C THR A 32 3.24 -2.94 10.69
N GLY A 33 2.23 -2.11 10.42
CA GLY A 33 2.42 -0.76 9.89
C GLY A 33 2.85 -0.76 8.41
N THR A 34 2.61 -1.85 7.69
CA THR A 34 2.91 -1.95 6.25
C THR A 34 1.65 -1.85 5.42
N GLY A 35 1.76 -1.25 4.25
CA GLY A 35 0.63 -1.17 3.32
C GLY A 35 1.07 -0.94 1.90
N TYR A 36 0.13 -1.09 0.98
CA TYR A 36 0.28 -0.84 -0.46
C TYR A 36 -0.80 0.11 -0.95
N LEU A 37 -0.43 0.99 -1.87
CA LEU A 37 -1.37 1.80 -2.64
C LEU A 37 -1.27 1.38 -4.11
N VAL A 38 -2.38 0.86 -4.64
CA VAL A 38 -2.50 0.56 -6.07
C VAL A 38 -2.91 1.83 -6.80
N THR A 39 -2.07 2.27 -7.73
CA THR A 39 -2.35 3.41 -8.59
C THR A 39 -3.33 2.99 -9.70
N PRO A 40 -4.09 3.93 -10.29
CA PRO A 40 -4.87 3.64 -11.48
C PRO A 40 -4.00 3.23 -12.66
N HIS A 41 -4.67 2.66 -13.65
CA HIS A 41 -4.05 2.27 -14.90
C HIS A 41 -3.59 3.53 -15.66
N PRO A 42 -2.32 3.59 -16.10
CA PRO A 42 -1.76 4.80 -16.74
C PRO A 42 -2.53 5.18 -18.02
N GLU A 43 -3.00 4.20 -18.80
CA GLU A 43 -3.79 4.46 -20.02
C GLU A 43 -5.24 4.92 -19.76
N ARG A 44 -5.73 4.84 -18.52
CA ARG A 44 -7.06 5.32 -18.13
C ARG A 44 -7.02 6.70 -17.47
N ASP A 45 -5.86 7.34 -17.42
CA ASP A 45 -5.77 8.73 -17.00
C ASP A 45 -6.51 9.61 -18.01
N ILE A 46 -7.54 10.31 -17.55
CA ILE A 46 -8.25 11.30 -18.35
C ILE A 46 -7.49 12.61 -18.13
N PRO A 47 -6.72 13.11 -19.13
CA PRO A 47 -6.04 14.37 -18.98
C PRO A 47 -7.06 15.47 -18.70
N ALA A 48 -6.69 16.43 -17.85
CA ALA A 48 -7.51 17.63 -17.69
C ALA A 48 -7.71 18.28 -19.07
N PRO A 49 -8.89 18.82 -19.37
CA PRO A 49 -9.06 19.59 -20.59
C PRO A 49 -8.04 20.73 -20.60
N ASP A 50 -7.36 20.93 -21.74
CA ASP A 50 -6.44 22.05 -22.00
C ASP A 50 -7.19 23.40 -22.09
N ASP A 51 -8.12 23.66 -21.16
CA ASP A 51 -8.82 24.92 -21.08
C ASP A 51 -8.03 25.89 -20.19
N PRO A 52 -7.45 26.96 -20.74
CA PRO A 52 -6.67 27.93 -19.97
C PRO A 52 -7.48 28.69 -18.91
N PHE A 53 -8.81 28.56 -18.90
CA PHE A 53 -9.70 29.16 -17.90
C PHE A 53 -10.14 28.16 -16.81
N VAL A 54 -9.96 26.86 -17.04
CA VAL A 54 -10.25 25.79 -16.07
C VAL A 54 -8.91 25.16 -15.72
N GLY A 55 -8.15 25.79 -14.82
CA GLY A 55 -6.93 25.24 -14.24
C GLY A 55 -7.20 24.01 -13.37
N GLY A 56 -7.79 22.97 -13.96
CA GLY A 56 -8.14 21.71 -13.30
C GLY A 56 -6.93 20.79 -13.30
N LEU A 57 -6.65 20.21 -12.14
CA LEU A 57 -5.80 19.02 -12.06
C LEU A 57 -6.51 17.87 -12.82
N SER A 58 -5.76 16.96 -13.42
CA SER A 58 -6.37 15.73 -13.95
C SER A 58 -7.14 15.03 -12.82
N LEU A 59 -8.19 14.28 -13.16
CA LEU A 59 -8.96 13.52 -12.16
C LEU A 59 -8.03 12.63 -11.32
N HIS A 60 -7.00 12.07 -11.97
CA HIS A 60 -5.94 11.33 -11.32
C HIS A 60 -5.17 12.16 -10.29
N THR A 61 -4.75 13.38 -10.62
CA THR A 61 -3.95 14.20 -9.69
C THR A 61 -4.79 14.71 -8.52
N ALA A 62 -6.06 15.03 -8.75
CA ALA A 62 -6.99 15.41 -7.69
C ALA A 62 -7.28 14.23 -6.74
N ASP A 63 -7.54 13.04 -7.30
CA ASP A 63 -7.78 11.82 -6.52
C ASP A 63 -6.53 11.36 -5.77
N TRP A 64 -5.35 11.42 -6.40
CA TRP A 64 -4.07 11.13 -5.76
C TRP A 64 -3.83 12.01 -4.53
N ARG A 65 -3.99 13.33 -4.65
CA ARG A 65 -3.83 14.24 -3.51
C ARG A 65 -4.84 13.95 -2.41
N ARG A 66 -6.10 13.67 -2.76
CA ARG A 66 -7.13 13.31 -1.80
C ARG A 66 -6.82 12.00 -1.09
N ALA A 67 -6.36 10.99 -1.82
CA ALA A 67 -6.00 9.68 -1.27
C ALA A 67 -4.85 9.82 -0.28
N LEU A 68 -3.78 10.53 -0.66
CA LEU A 68 -2.65 10.78 0.23
C LEU A 68 -3.05 11.58 1.46
N SER A 69 -3.77 12.70 1.31
CA SER A 69 -4.20 13.49 2.48
C SER A 69 -5.09 12.70 3.43
N HIS A 70 -5.94 11.81 2.92
CA HIS A 70 -6.76 10.94 3.77
C HIS A 70 -5.92 9.89 4.51
N LEU A 71 -4.95 9.28 3.82
CA LEU A 71 -4.02 8.33 4.43
C LEU A 71 -3.14 9.00 5.49
N GLU A 72 -2.63 10.20 5.21
CA GLU A 72 -1.81 11.01 6.13
C GLU A 72 -2.61 11.38 7.40
N GLU A 73 -3.89 11.75 7.26
CA GLU A 73 -4.79 12.00 8.41
C GLU A 73 -4.94 10.76 9.32
N ASP A 74 -4.90 9.57 8.72
CA ASP A 74 -4.94 8.27 9.42
C ASP A 74 -3.55 7.75 9.84
N GLY A 75 -2.48 8.54 9.61
CA GLY A 75 -1.11 8.23 10.00
C GLY A 75 -0.34 7.34 9.02
N TRP A 76 -0.79 7.22 7.78
CA TRP A 76 -0.14 6.46 6.71
C TRP A 76 0.57 7.38 5.72
N ASP A 77 1.85 7.08 5.47
CA ASP A 77 2.72 7.85 4.60
C ASP A 77 3.29 6.99 3.46
N LEU A 78 3.68 7.63 2.36
CA LEU A 78 4.43 6.97 1.29
C LEU A 78 5.83 6.61 1.77
N LEU A 79 6.26 5.38 1.51
CA LEU A 79 7.66 5.01 1.69
C LEU A 79 8.48 5.57 0.54
N TYR A 80 9.63 6.16 0.85
CA TYR A 80 10.56 6.70 -0.13
C TYR A 80 11.87 5.90 -0.09
N ASP A 81 12.46 5.70 -1.26
CA ASP A 81 13.79 5.11 -1.42
C ASP A 81 14.90 6.09 -1.00
N ASP A 82 16.15 5.66 -1.13
CA ASP A 82 17.33 6.47 -0.80
C ASP A 82 17.54 7.67 -1.75
N GLU A 83 16.93 7.64 -2.94
CA GLU A 83 16.91 8.74 -3.90
C GLU A 83 15.74 9.72 -3.66
N GLY A 84 14.85 9.44 -2.70
CA GLY A 84 13.67 10.24 -2.41
C GLY A 84 12.52 10.05 -3.40
N LYS A 85 12.53 8.97 -4.19
CA LYS A 85 11.39 8.55 -5.02
C LYS A 85 10.49 7.63 -4.22
N VAL A 86 9.23 7.55 -4.62
CA VAL A 86 8.26 6.65 -3.99
C VAL A 86 8.67 5.21 -4.24
N GLU A 87 8.86 4.45 -3.17
CA GLU A 87 9.25 3.05 -3.18
C GLU A 87 8.16 2.20 -3.87
N ARG A 88 8.55 1.36 -4.83
CA ARG A 88 7.63 0.56 -5.64
C ARG A 88 7.64 -0.89 -5.16
N ALA A 89 6.47 -1.38 -4.75
CA ALA A 89 6.29 -2.78 -4.42
C ALA A 89 6.29 -3.68 -5.68
N GLY A 90 5.83 -3.15 -6.81
CA GLY A 90 5.78 -3.87 -8.09
C GLY A 90 4.65 -3.39 -8.99
N LEU A 91 4.18 -4.28 -9.86
CA LEU A 91 3.05 -4.07 -10.76
C LEU A 91 1.97 -5.12 -10.52
N THR A 92 0.73 -4.79 -10.83
CA THR A 92 -0.32 -5.80 -10.99
C THR A 92 -0.26 -6.44 -12.39
N PRO A 93 -0.89 -7.62 -12.63
CA PRO A 93 -0.95 -8.24 -13.96
C PRO A 93 -1.58 -7.36 -15.05
N ASP A 94 -2.41 -6.39 -14.66
CA ASP A 94 -2.99 -5.41 -15.56
C ASP A 94 -2.16 -4.12 -15.68
N GLY A 95 -0.92 -4.10 -15.19
CA GLY A 95 0.04 -3.02 -15.40
C GLY A 95 -0.14 -1.80 -14.49
N ARG A 96 -0.97 -1.89 -13.44
CA ARG A 96 -1.07 -0.83 -12.42
C ARG A 96 0.17 -0.84 -11.53
N THR A 97 0.64 0.33 -11.13
CA THR A 97 1.77 0.43 -10.20
C THR A 97 1.27 0.23 -8.77
N VAL A 98 2.04 -0.50 -7.99
CA VAL A 98 1.81 -0.66 -6.55
C VAL A 98 2.97 0.02 -5.81
N VAL A 99 2.65 0.98 -4.95
CA VAL A 99 3.64 1.71 -4.15
C VAL A 99 3.53 1.35 -2.68
N CYS A 100 4.65 1.44 -1.97
CA CYS A 100 4.75 1.11 -0.55
C CYS A 100 4.22 2.26 0.32
N LEU A 101 3.43 1.89 1.33
CA LEU A 101 3.00 2.74 2.43
C LEU A 101 3.60 2.23 3.74
N TYR A 102 3.83 3.14 4.68
CA TYR A 102 4.13 2.81 6.06
C TYR A 102 3.27 3.64 7.01
N GLY A 103 2.98 3.09 8.18
CA GLY A 103 2.24 3.76 9.24
C GLY A 103 2.71 3.28 10.62
N PRO A 104 2.25 3.91 11.71
CA PRO A 104 2.60 3.49 13.05
C PRO A 104 2.06 2.08 13.32
N PRO A 105 2.93 1.08 13.58
CA PRO A 105 2.46 -0.27 13.84
C PRO A 105 1.71 -0.32 15.18
N ALA A 106 0.62 -1.10 15.24
CA ALA A 106 -0.09 -1.33 16.51
C ALA A 106 0.78 -2.08 17.54
N ALA A 107 1.77 -2.84 17.07
CA ALA A 107 2.80 -3.45 17.92
C ALA A 107 4.09 -2.60 17.87
N GLU A 108 4.68 -2.29 19.02
CA GLU A 108 5.93 -1.49 19.09
C GLU A 108 7.06 -2.04 18.21
N GLN A 109 7.17 -3.36 18.09
CA GLN A 109 8.10 -4.04 17.18
C GLN A 109 7.46 -5.30 16.60
N PRO A 110 6.94 -5.26 15.36
CA PRO A 110 6.47 -6.48 14.70
C PRO A 110 7.63 -7.47 14.50
N SER A 111 7.38 -8.75 14.73
CA SER A 111 8.37 -9.78 14.44
C SER A 111 8.59 -9.92 12.93
N LEU A 112 9.77 -10.39 12.53
CA LEU A 112 10.08 -10.63 11.12
C LEU A 112 9.08 -11.59 10.46
N ASP A 113 8.62 -12.62 11.19
CA ASP A 113 7.61 -13.55 10.69
C ASP A 113 6.23 -12.91 10.54
N ALA A 114 5.87 -11.93 11.38
CA ALA A 114 4.63 -11.17 11.22
C ALA A 114 4.72 -10.26 9.99
N LEU A 115 5.84 -9.55 9.85
CA LEU A 115 6.11 -8.71 8.68
C LEU A 115 6.09 -9.51 7.38
N ARG A 116 6.78 -10.66 7.34
CA ARG A 116 6.80 -11.53 6.16
C ARG A 116 5.40 -12.00 5.78
N ARG A 117 4.58 -12.39 6.76
CA ARG A 117 3.19 -12.80 6.52
C ARG A 117 2.35 -11.63 6.01
N ALA A 118 2.52 -10.45 6.58
CA ALA A 118 1.84 -9.24 6.14
C ALA A 118 2.14 -8.93 4.67
N LEU A 119 3.43 -8.92 4.29
CA LEU A 119 3.83 -8.65 2.90
C LEU A 119 3.25 -9.67 1.91
N ILE A 120 3.21 -10.96 2.25
CA ILE A 120 2.57 -11.98 1.41
C ILE A 120 1.07 -11.72 1.28
N ALA A 121 0.39 -11.40 2.37
CA ALA A 121 -1.04 -11.11 2.35
C ALA A 121 -1.34 -9.84 1.53
N LEU A 122 -0.50 -8.82 1.65
CA LEU A 122 -0.59 -7.58 0.88
C LEU A 122 -0.37 -7.81 -0.61
N ASP A 123 0.61 -8.65 -1.02
CA ASP A 123 0.78 -9.01 -2.43
C ASP A 123 -0.47 -9.66 -3.00
N LEU A 124 -1.02 -10.63 -2.25
CA LEU A 124 -2.20 -11.38 -2.68
C LEU A 124 -3.43 -10.48 -2.76
N ALA A 125 -3.60 -9.56 -1.80
CA ALA A 125 -4.74 -8.65 -1.75
C ALA A 125 -4.66 -7.56 -2.82
N ALA A 126 -3.48 -6.96 -3.02
CA ALA A 126 -3.25 -5.94 -4.03
C ALA A 126 -3.08 -6.52 -5.45
N GLY A 127 -2.90 -7.85 -5.55
CA GLY A 127 -2.69 -8.54 -6.82
C GLY A 127 -1.34 -8.20 -7.44
N VAL A 128 -0.29 -8.09 -6.64
CA VAL A 128 1.08 -7.83 -7.12
C VAL A 128 1.56 -9.06 -7.91
N ASP A 129 2.10 -8.83 -9.10
CA ASP A 129 2.79 -9.86 -9.88
C ASP A 129 4.15 -10.14 -9.22
N PRO A 130 4.39 -11.38 -8.74
CA PRO A 130 5.62 -11.73 -8.03
C PRO A 130 6.89 -11.59 -8.88
N THR A 131 6.77 -11.55 -10.22
CA THR A 131 7.91 -11.36 -11.14
C THR A 131 8.30 -9.89 -11.31
N THR A 132 7.44 -8.97 -10.86
CA THR A 132 7.64 -7.52 -10.99
C THR A 132 7.99 -6.85 -9.68
N ARG A 133 8.04 -7.63 -8.59
CA ARG A 133 8.62 -7.14 -7.34
C ARG A 133 10.03 -6.65 -7.66
N HIS A 134 10.36 -5.48 -7.15
CA HIS A 134 11.75 -5.03 -7.17
C HIS A 134 12.58 -6.10 -6.45
N SER A 135 13.29 -6.88 -7.25
CA SER A 135 14.47 -7.59 -6.80
C SER A 135 15.51 -6.50 -6.58
N ASP A 136 16.10 -6.43 -5.38
CA ASP A 136 17.37 -5.72 -5.15
C ASP A 136 18.55 -6.36 -5.93
N ASP A 137 18.28 -7.02 -7.05
CA ASP A 137 19.21 -7.77 -7.88
C ASP A 137 18.91 -7.47 -9.36
N ASP A 138 19.39 -6.32 -9.82
CA ASP A 138 19.86 -6.15 -11.20
C ASP A 138 20.94 -5.05 -11.22
N GLU A 139 22.16 -5.51 -10.94
CA GLU A 139 23.46 -5.13 -11.51
C GLU A 139 23.81 -3.64 -11.75
N ASN A 140 24.81 -3.13 -11.02
CA ASN A 140 26.23 -3.15 -11.45
C ASN A 140 27.18 -2.45 -10.45
#